data_AF-A0A1C5HF16-F1
#
_entry.id   AF-A0A1C5HF16-F1
#
_cell.length_a   1.000
_cell.length_b   1.000
_cell.length_c   1.000
_cell.angle_alpha   90.00
_cell.angle_beta   90.00
_cell.angle_gamma   90.00
#
_symmetry.space_group_name_H-M   'P 1'
#
loop_
_entity.id
_entity.type
_entity.pdbx_description
1 polymer ?
#
loop_
_entity_poly.entity_id
_entity_poly.type
_entity_poly.pdbx_seq_one_letter_code
_entity_poly.pdbx_strand_id
1 'polypeptide(L)'
;MPHPYRTVALLSAPLLVATGCTSRVVTSPPPTGPASATTVAPAPASAAPTVPAPPSVAPGEVSRVVWTAGTGRMSQTMRAKARAGQEYALDAACASTTPGKVIRYELHSATPDSNTPLSGGDLPCDGRAIRNSGPLPATAVQIRLGSDLTGVTSAWAVLRPVT
;
A
#
# COMPACT_ATOMS: atom_id res chain seq x y z
N MET A 1 21.59 -24.73 37.25
CA MET A 1 20.61 -24.05 38.11
C MET A 1 19.25 -24.10 37.42
N PRO A 2 18.22 -24.72 38.02
CA PRO A 2 16.92 -24.96 37.39
C PRO A 2 15.82 -23.95 37.82
N HIS A 3 14.97 -23.58 36.84
CA HIS A 3 13.55 -23.11 36.91
C HIS A 3 13.26 -21.71 37.54
N PRO A 4 12.15 -20.99 37.20
CA PRO A 4 10.93 -21.48 36.51
C PRO A 4 10.34 -20.59 35.38
N TYR A 5 9.42 -21.24 34.68
CA TYR A 5 8.43 -20.76 33.72
C TYR A 5 7.60 -19.57 34.21
N ARG A 6 7.19 -18.69 33.28
CA ARG A 6 6.07 -17.75 33.50
C ARG A 6 5.04 -17.91 32.39
N THR A 7 4.07 -18.75 32.67
CA THR A 7 2.80 -18.89 31.94
C THR A 7 1.89 -17.72 32.33
N VAL A 8 1.30 -17.03 31.36
CA VAL A 8 0.15 -16.15 31.60
C VAL A 8 -0.95 -16.59 30.62
N ALA A 9 -2.06 -17.03 31.20
CA ALA A 9 -3.27 -17.43 30.50
C ALA A 9 -4.45 -16.56 30.97
N LEU A 10 -5.49 -16.53 30.15
CA LEU A 10 -6.86 -16.06 30.39
C LEU A 10 -7.02 -14.52 30.30
N LEU A 11 -8.07 -13.94 29.70
CA LEU A 11 -9.48 -14.33 29.76
C LEU A 11 -10.24 -14.12 28.44
N SER A 12 -11.19 -15.02 28.21
CA SER A 12 -12.34 -14.89 27.30
C SER A 12 -13.43 -13.99 27.88
N ALA A 13 -14.21 -13.31 27.02
CA ALA A 13 -15.67 -13.22 27.14
C ALA A 13 -16.31 -12.66 25.84
N PRO A 14 -17.32 -13.35 25.27
CA PRO A 14 -18.23 -12.84 24.24
C PRO A 14 -19.52 -12.26 24.89
N LEU A 15 -20.39 -11.58 24.12
CA LEU A 15 -21.84 -11.24 24.34
C LEU A 15 -22.16 -9.93 23.55
N LEU A 16 -23.31 -9.60 22.97
CA LEU A 16 -24.63 -10.23 22.72
C LEU A 16 -25.47 -9.27 21.80
N VAL A 17 -26.25 -9.82 20.86
CA VAL A 17 -27.65 -9.50 20.43
C VAL A 17 -28.11 -8.07 20.02
N ALA A 18 -28.76 -7.99 18.83
CA ALA A 18 -30.12 -7.44 18.57
C ALA A 18 -30.54 -7.86 17.13
N THR A 19 -31.54 -8.72 16.82
CA THR A 19 -33.01 -8.72 16.93
C THR A 19 -33.77 -7.52 16.30
N GLY A 20 -34.64 -7.84 15.32
CA GLY A 20 -35.80 -7.05 14.89
C GLY A 20 -35.52 -6.06 13.73
N CYS A 21 -36.32 -5.92 12.68
CA CYS A 21 -37.78 -5.99 12.62
C CYS A 21 -38.33 -6.51 11.28
N THR A 22 -39.51 -7.11 11.42
CA THR A 22 -40.44 -7.62 10.42
C THR A 22 -41.06 -6.54 9.51
N SER A 23 -41.32 -6.95 8.26
CA SER A 23 -42.35 -6.56 7.30
C SER A 23 -43.20 -5.29 7.53
N ARG A 24 -43.27 -4.45 6.48
CA ARG A 24 -44.52 -3.79 6.08
C ARG A 24 -44.70 -3.94 4.56
N VAL A 25 -45.67 -4.76 4.16
CA VAL A 25 -46.32 -4.66 2.85
C VAL A 25 -47.32 -3.53 2.97
N VAL A 26 -47.08 -2.43 2.27
CA VAL A 26 -48.09 -1.38 2.07
C VAL A 26 -48.66 -1.57 0.67
N THR A 27 -49.89 -2.08 0.63
CA THR A 27 -50.73 -2.04 -0.56
C THR A 27 -51.23 -0.61 -0.72
N SER A 28 -50.73 0.12 -1.71
CA SER A 28 -51.31 1.40 -2.13
C SER A 28 -52.11 1.20 -3.43
N PRO A 29 -53.30 1.81 -3.56
CA PRO A 29 -54.07 1.82 -4.80
C PRO A 29 -53.37 2.59 -5.91
N PRO A 30 -53.68 2.32 -7.20
CA PRO A 30 -53.00 2.98 -8.32
C PRO A 30 -53.45 4.44 -8.43
N PRO A 31 -52.53 5.42 -8.46
CA PRO A 31 -52.85 6.74 -9.00
C PRO A 31 -52.89 6.64 -10.53
N THR A 32 -54.06 6.86 -11.11
CA THR A 32 -54.22 7.19 -12.52
C THR A 32 -53.56 8.56 -12.74
N GLY A 33 -52.33 8.54 -13.25
CA GLY A 33 -51.55 9.75 -13.56
C GLY A 33 -50.49 9.43 -14.62
N PRO A 34 -50.18 10.39 -15.52
CA PRO A 34 -49.33 10.14 -16.67
C PRO A 34 -47.93 9.70 -16.21
N ALA A 35 -47.48 8.57 -16.77
CA ALA A 35 -46.19 7.96 -16.51
C ALA A 35 -45.05 8.95 -16.82
N SER A 36 -44.54 9.62 -15.78
CA SER A 36 -43.26 10.29 -15.86
C SER A 36 -42.19 9.22 -15.76
N ALA A 37 -41.56 8.91 -16.89
CA ALA A 37 -40.42 8.02 -16.98
C ALA A 37 -39.35 8.48 -15.99
N THR A 38 -39.21 7.77 -14.88
CA THR A 38 -38.05 7.95 -14.01
C THR A 38 -36.90 7.24 -14.71
N THR A 39 -36.14 7.99 -15.48
CA THR A 39 -34.86 7.55 -16.02
C THR A 39 -33.99 7.15 -14.83
N VAL A 40 -33.84 5.84 -14.60
CA VAL A 40 -32.86 5.30 -13.66
C VAL A 40 -31.50 5.73 -14.18
N ALA A 41 -30.88 6.71 -13.51
CA ALA A 41 -29.53 7.11 -13.81
C ALA A 41 -28.63 5.88 -13.65
N PRO A 42 -27.79 5.53 -14.64
CA PRO A 42 -26.88 4.41 -14.51
C PRO A 42 -25.95 4.67 -13.31
N ALA A 43 -25.74 3.64 -12.49
CA ALA A 43 -24.79 3.68 -11.40
C ALA A 43 -23.43 4.18 -11.93
N PRO A 44 -22.73 5.07 -11.20
CA PRO A 44 -21.46 5.62 -11.67
C PRO A 44 -20.50 4.46 -11.99
N ALA A 45 -19.98 4.47 -13.21
CA ALA A 45 -18.98 3.52 -13.64
C ALA A 45 -17.81 3.55 -12.65
N SER A 46 -17.49 2.40 -12.05
CA SER A 46 -16.35 2.25 -11.17
C SER A 46 -15.10 2.69 -11.91
N ALA A 47 -14.50 3.81 -11.52
CA ALA A 47 -13.33 4.35 -12.19
C ALA A 47 -12.20 3.32 -12.11
N ALA A 48 -11.54 3.05 -13.24
CA ALA A 48 -10.38 2.17 -13.26
C ALA A 48 -9.32 2.71 -12.25
N PRO A 49 -8.65 1.83 -11.49
CA PRO A 49 -7.61 2.26 -10.56
C PRO A 49 -6.57 3.13 -11.30
N THR A 50 -6.35 4.35 -10.81
CA THR A 50 -5.33 5.22 -11.39
C THR A 50 -3.96 4.59 -11.13
N VAL A 51 -3.21 4.33 -12.19
CA VAL A 51 -1.84 3.82 -12.11
C VAL A 51 -0.92 4.96 -11.66
N PRO A 52 -0.34 4.91 -10.45
CA PRO A 52 0.61 5.92 -10.01
C PRO A 52 1.88 5.86 -10.88
N ALA A 53 2.14 6.92 -11.63
CA ALA A 53 3.39 7.06 -12.36
C ALA A 53 4.55 7.36 -11.39
N PRO A 54 5.72 6.74 -11.57
CA PRO A 54 6.88 7.10 -10.77
C PRO A 54 7.34 8.52 -11.13
N PRO A 55 7.89 9.28 -10.17
CA PRO A 55 8.39 10.63 -10.45
C PRO A 55 9.56 10.58 -11.46
N SER A 56 9.79 11.69 -12.16
CA SER A 56 10.97 11.85 -13.00
C SER A 56 12.26 11.66 -12.20
N VAL A 57 13.32 11.21 -12.88
CA VAL A 57 14.62 10.99 -12.25
C VAL A 57 15.20 12.34 -11.84
N ALA A 58 15.47 12.50 -10.55
CA ALA A 58 16.05 13.73 -10.00
C ALA A 58 17.57 13.60 -9.82
N PRO A 59 18.32 14.71 -9.88
CA PRO A 59 19.71 14.73 -9.44
C PRO A 59 19.82 14.25 -7.99
N GLY A 60 20.84 13.44 -7.71
CA GLY A 60 21.07 12.91 -6.37
C GLY A 60 20.17 11.73 -5.96
N GLU A 61 19.26 11.26 -6.83
CA GLU A 61 18.54 9.99 -6.62
C GLU A 61 19.54 8.87 -6.30
N VAL A 62 19.30 8.16 -5.20
CA VAL A 62 20.18 7.08 -4.73
C VAL A 62 19.74 5.76 -5.32
N SER A 63 18.44 5.49 -5.26
CA SER A 63 17.87 4.19 -5.60
C SER A 63 16.43 4.34 -6.07
N ARG A 64 16.01 3.42 -6.94
CA ARG A 64 14.66 3.35 -7.50
C ARG A 64 14.26 1.92 -7.76
N VAL A 65 13.01 1.60 -7.48
CA VAL A 65 12.35 0.36 -7.88
C VAL A 65 10.99 0.66 -8.50
N VAL A 66 10.65 -0.04 -9.58
CA VAL A 66 9.37 0.08 -10.28
C VAL A 66 8.87 -1.31 -10.64
N TRP A 67 7.65 -1.62 -10.22
CA TRP A 67 6.88 -2.80 -10.62
C TRP A 67 5.76 -2.39 -11.57
N THR A 68 5.65 -3.10 -12.69
CA THR A 68 4.56 -2.93 -13.67
C THR A 68 3.93 -4.27 -13.97
N ALA A 69 2.65 -4.45 -13.61
CA ALA A 69 1.95 -5.72 -13.82
C ALA A 69 1.80 -6.08 -15.30
N GLY A 70 1.57 -5.08 -16.16
CA GLY A 70 1.41 -5.30 -17.61
C GLY A 70 2.61 -5.96 -18.28
N THR A 71 3.81 -5.82 -17.71
CA THR A 71 5.03 -6.50 -18.18
C THR A 71 5.50 -7.61 -17.23
N GLY A 72 4.94 -7.69 -16.02
CA GLY A 72 5.41 -8.57 -14.96
C GLY A 72 6.85 -8.31 -14.54
N ARG A 73 7.38 -7.09 -14.78
CA ARG A 73 8.80 -6.78 -14.56
C ARG A 73 8.99 -5.88 -13.36
N MET A 74 10.02 -6.24 -12.60
CA MET A 74 10.65 -5.39 -11.60
C MET A 74 11.86 -4.70 -12.24
N SER A 75 11.87 -3.37 -12.27
CA SER A 75 13.03 -2.56 -12.65
C SER A 75 13.65 -1.97 -11.40
N GLN A 76 14.90 -2.31 -11.14
CA GLN A 76 15.68 -1.77 -10.01
C GLN A 76 16.88 -1.00 -10.55
N THR A 77 17.12 0.19 -10.03
CA THR A 77 18.26 1.02 -10.42
C THR A 77 18.86 1.65 -9.17
N MET A 78 20.15 1.42 -8.97
CA MET A 78 20.96 2.15 -7.99
C MET A 78 21.86 3.12 -8.75
N ARG A 79 21.90 4.37 -8.29
CA ARG A 79 22.62 5.45 -8.98
C ARG A 79 23.74 6.03 -8.16
N ALA A 80 23.59 6.03 -6.83
CA ALA A 80 24.56 6.61 -5.91
C ALA A 80 24.58 5.86 -4.57
N LYS A 81 25.55 6.20 -3.73
CA LYS A 81 25.58 5.80 -2.32
C LYS A 81 24.93 6.88 -1.46
N ALA A 82 24.24 6.46 -0.41
CA ALA A 82 23.85 7.35 0.66
C ALA A 82 25.10 7.87 1.41
N ARG A 83 24.98 9.04 2.04
CA ARG A 83 26.03 9.70 2.81
C ARG A 83 25.65 9.66 4.29
N ALA A 84 26.63 9.44 5.16
CA ALA A 84 26.41 9.45 6.59
C ALA A 84 25.92 10.83 7.05
N GLY A 85 24.93 10.85 7.95
CA GLY A 85 24.37 12.08 8.50
C GLY A 85 23.48 12.87 7.55
N GLN A 86 23.31 12.44 6.30
CA GLN A 86 22.38 13.05 5.36
C GLN A 86 20.98 12.46 5.54
N GLU A 87 19.96 13.33 5.55
CA GLU A 87 18.57 12.90 5.54
C GLU A 87 18.13 12.55 4.12
N TYR A 88 17.38 11.44 4.00
CA TYR A 88 16.82 10.95 2.75
C TYR A 88 15.31 10.81 2.88
N ALA A 89 14.60 11.15 1.81
CA ALA A 89 13.19 10.84 1.63
C ALA A 89 13.03 9.65 0.70
N LEU A 90 12.19 8.71 1.12
CA LEU A 90 11.62 7.66 0.31
C LEU A 90 10.20 8.07 -0.06
N ASP A 91 9.98 8.32 -1.34
CA ASP A 91 8.63 8.44 -1.90
C ASP A 91 8.23 7.07 -2.46
N ALA A 92 7.02 6.60 -2.17
CA ALA A 92 6.53 5.32 -2.68
C ALA A 92 5.03 5.37 -2.97
N ALA A 93 4.57 4.63 -3.97
CA ALA A 93 3.15 4.46 -4.25
C ALA A 93 2.86 3.04 -4.72
N CYS A 94 1.65 2.57 -4.46
CA CYS A 94 1.16 1.29 -4.96
C CYS A 94 -0.30 1.43 -5.43
N ALA A 95 -0.68 0.66 -6.45
CA ALA A 95 -2.07 0.49 -6.87
C ALA A 95 -2.39 -0.99 -7.05
N SER A 96 -3.58 -1.39 -6.62
CA SER A 96 -4.07 -2.76 -6.73
C SER A 96 -5.54 -2.81 -7.15
N THR A 97 -5.94 -3.88 -7.83
CA THR A 97 -7.36 -4.22 -8.05
C THR A 97 -8.01 -4.84 -6.82
N THR A 98 -7.23 -5.24 -5.82
CA THR A 98 -7.71 -5.86 -4.58
C THR A 98 -7.93 -4.77 -3.51
N PRO A 99 -9.17 -4.51 -3.07
CA PRO A 99 -9.44 -3.50 -2.05
C PRO A 99 -8.68 -3.77 -0.75
N GLY A 100 -8.11 -2.72 -0.15
CA GLY A 100 -7.38 -2.83 1.12
C GLY A 100 -6.04 -3.56 1.03
N LYS A 101 -5.53 -3.87 -0.18
CA LYS A 101 -4.20 -4.46 -0.34
C LYS A 101 -3.13 -3.52 0.21
N VAL A 102 -2.20 -4.09 0.96
CA VAL A 102 -1.00 -3.43 1.47
C VAL A 102 0.19 -4.31 1.11
N ILE A 103 1.28 -3.70 0.62
CA ILE A 103 2.57 -4.37 0.43
C ILE A 103 3.62 -3.78 1.36
N ARG A 104 4.71 -4.49 1.58
CA ARG A 104 5.86 -4.00 2.34
C ARG A 104 6.87 -3.37 1.38
N TYR A 105 7.53 -2.29 1.79
CA TYR A 105 8.79 -1.87 1.19
C TYR A 105 9.91 -1.98 2.22
N GLU A 106 11.13 -2.25 1.76
CA GLU A 106 12.31 -2.33 2.61
C GLU A 106 13.51 -1.69 1.92
N LEU A 107 14.29 -0.94 2.69
CA LEU A 107 15.60 -0.45 2.32
C LEU A 107 16.63 -1.43 2.83
N HIS A 108 17.50 -1.91 1.94
CA HIS A 108 18.58 -2.81 2.27
C HIS A 108 19.91 -2.19 1.86
N SER A 109 20.99 -2.53 2.56
CA SER A 109 22.29 -2.29 1.99
C SER A 109 22.48 -3.18 0.77
N ALA A 110 23.08 -2.64 -0.28
CA ALA A 110 23.39 -3.38 -1.51
C ALA A 110 24.63 -4.26 -1.38
N THR A 111 25.22 -4.38 -0.18
CA THR A 111 26.25 -5.38 0.10
C THR A 111 25.66 -6.80 0.07
N PRO A 112 26.31 -7.77 -0.58
CA PRO A 112 25.76 -9.09 -0.87
C PRO A 112 25.34 -9.89 0.37
N ASP A 113 25.99 -9.68 1.51
CA ASP A 113 25.71 -10.41 2.75
C ASP A 113 24.65 -9.72 3.64
N SER A 114 24.18 -8.53 3.25
CA SER A 114 23.23 -7.76 4.04
C SER A 114 21.79 -8.08 3.65
N ASN A 115 21.16 -8.98 4.39
CA ASN A 115 19.71 -9.21 4.32
C ASN A 115 18.93 -8.51 5.43
N THR A 116 19.61 -7.77 6.32
CA THR A 116 18.93 -7.00 7.36
C THR A 116 18.41 -5.69 6.77
N PRO A 117 17.10 -5.41 6.88
CA PRO A 117 16.55 -4.15 6.42
C PRO A 117 17.12 -3.00 7.25
N LEU A 118 17.60 -1.96 6.56
CA LEU A 118 18.00 -0.68 7.16
C LEU A 118 16.78 0.08 7.68
N SER A 119 15.67 0.00 6.94
CA SER A 119 14.39 0.58 7.26
C SER A 119 13.32 -0.07 6.38
N GLY A 120 12.05 0.08 6.74
CA GLY A 120 10.94 -0.45 5.95
C GLY A 120 9.60 0.01 6.51
N GLY A 121 8.56 -0.23 5.75
CA GLY A 121 7.22 0.20 6.11
C GLY A 121 6.15 -0.43 5.23
N ASP A 122 4.92 -0.22 5.64
CA ASP A 122 3.75 -0.65 4.90
C ASP A 122 3.38 0.38 3.84
N LEU A 123 3.03 -0.10 2.66
CA LEU A 123 2.66 0.68 1.49
C LEU A 123 1.24 0.29 1.07
N PRO A 124 0.24 1.12 1.38
CA PRO A 124 -1.12 0.88 0.91
C PRO A 124 -1.19 0.98 -0.61
N CYS A 125 -1.98 0.09 -1.22
CA CYS A 125 -2.17 0.03 -2.67
C CYS A 125 -3.44 0.75 -3.13
N ASP A 126 -3.66 1.96 -2.61
CA ASP A 126 -4.82 2.82 -2.87
C ASP A 126 -4.58 3.86 -3.98
N GLY A 127 -3.42 3.78 -4.67
CA GLY A 127 -3.02 4.70 -5.73
C GLY A 127 -2.38 5.99 -5.24
N ARG A 128 -2.22 6.19 -3.92
CA ARG A 128 -1.61 7.38 -3.35
C ARG A 128 -0.13 7.18 -3.06
N ALA A 129 0.63 8.27 -3.17
CA ALA A 129 2.03 8.27 -2.77
C ALA A 129 2.15 8.59 -1.27
N ILE A 130 3.01 7.83 -0.59
CA ILE A 130 3.48 8.12 0.76
C ILE A 130 4.92 8.63 0.70
N ARG A 131 5.31 9.37 1.73
CA ARG A 131 6.68 9.84 1.91
C ARG A 131 7.14 9.56 3.33
N ASN A 132 8.28 8.90 3.45
CA ASN A 132 8.95 8.66 4.73
C ASN A 132 10.36 9.22 4.64
N SER A 133 10.84 9.90 5.69
CA SER A 133 12.21 10.40 5.74
C SER A 133 12.97 9.88 6.94
N GLY A 134 14.30 9.85 6.80
CA GLY A 134 15.20 9.49 7.88
C GLY A 134 16.66 9.49 7.43
N PRO A 135 17.59 9.48 8.41
CA PRO A 135 19.00 9.33 8.11
C PRO A 135 19.31 7.93 7.59
N LEU A 136 20.30 7.82 6.71
CA LEU A 136 20.81 6.53 6.23
C LEU A 136 22.32 6.40 6.48
N PRO A 137 22.82 5.17 6.69
CA PRO A 137 24.26 4.94 6.75
C PRO A 137 24.92 5.24 5.39
N ALA A 138 26.24 5.51 5.42
CA ALA A 138 27.03 5.75 4.21
C ALA A 138 27.24 4.46 3.38
N THR A 139 26.20 4.01 2.68
CA THR A 139 26.23 2.76 1.90
C THR A 139 25.43 2.87 0.60
N ALA A 140 25.64 1.92 -0.31
CA ALA A 140 24.75 1.71 -1.43
C ALA A 140 23.43 1.11 -0.89
N VAL A 141 22.30 1.66 -1.33
CA VAL A 141 20.97 1.26 -0.83
C VAL A 141 20.15 0.72 -1.98
N GLN A 142 19.56 -0.46 -1.79
CA GLN A 142 18.58 -1.05 -2.69
C GLN A 142 17.20 -1.01 -2.05
N ILE A 143 16.18 -0.77 -2.86
CA ILE A 143 14.79 -0.81 -2.40
C ILE A 143 14.18 -2.13 -2.84
N ARG A 144 13.61 -2.88 -1.90
CA ARG A 144 12.85 -4.10 -2.16
C ARG A 144 11.39 -3.82 -1.93
N LEU A 145 10.54 -4.26 -2.85
CA LEU A 145 9.10 -4.37 -2.65
C LEU A 145 8.78 -5.80 -2.21
N GLY A 146 7.73 -5.98 -1.41
CA GLY A 146 7.29 -7.28 -0.93
C GLY A 146 7.04 -8.28 -2.07
N SER A 147 7.21 -9.57 -1.77
CA SER A 147 7.14 -10.65 -2.77
C SER A 147 5.73 -10.97 -3.24
N ASP A 148 4.70 -10.67 -2.44
CA ASP A 148 3.30 -10.86 -2.85
C ASP A 148 2.77 -9.63 -3.61
N LEU A 149 3.00 -9.64 -4.92
CA LEU A 149 2.50 -8.63 -5.86
C LEU A 149 1.20 -9.08 -6.56
N THR A 150 0.57 -10.14 -6.08
CA THR A 150 -0.71 -10.61 -6.64
C THR A 150 -1.76 -9.52 -6.52
N GLY A 151 -2.39 -9.17 -7.64
CA GLY A 151 -3.39 -8.12 -7.72
C GLY A 151 -2.83 -6.69 -7.71
N VAL A 152 -1.51 -6.50 -7.56
CA VAL A 152 -0.87 -5.18 -7.68
C VAL A 152 -0.71 -4.85 -9.15
N THR A 153 -1.30 -3.74 -9.59
CA THR A 153 -1.23 -3.28 -11.00
C THR A 153 0.04 -2.48 -11.27
N SER A 154 0.51 -1.74 -10.27
CA SER A 154 1.77 -1.00 -10.30
C SER A 154 2.24 -0.66 -8.90
N ALA A 155 3.55 -0.55 -8.72
CA ALA A 155 4.14 -0.01 -7.50
C ALA A 155 5.49 0.61 -7.82
N TRP A 156 5.90 1.63 -7.07
CA TRP A 156 7.23 2.21 -7.20
C TRP A 156 7.69 2.78 -5.87
N ALA A 157 9.01 2.88 -5.73
CA ALA A 157 9.64 3.61 -4.65
C ALA A 157 10.94 4.27 -5.13
N VAL A 158 11.21 5.48 -4.66
CA VAL A 158 12.36 6.31 -5.05
C VAL A 158 12.98 6.93 -3.82
N LEU A 159 14.29 6.76 -3.66
CA LEU A 159 15.07 7.28 -2.54
C LEU A 159 15.93 8.47 -3.00
N ARG A 160 15.77 9.62 -2.34
CA ARG A 160 16.44 10.88 -2.70
C ARG A 160 16.86 11.66 -1.45
N PRO A 161 17.92 12.47 -1.49
CA PRO A 161 18.24 13.40 -0.42
C PRO A 161 17.08 14.34 -0.14
N VAL A 162 16.86 14.68 1.14
CA VAL A 162 16.04 15.84 1.52
C VAL A 162 16.92 17.08 1.33
N THR A 163 16.43 18.04 0.54
CA THR A 163 17.05 19.35 0.35
C THR A 163 16.56 20.33 1.38
#